data_AF-A0A1E3YSD1-F1
#
_entry.id   AF-A0A1E3YSD1-F1
#
_cell.length_a   1.000
_cell.length_b   1.000
_cell.length_c   1.000
_cell.angle_alpha   90.00
_cell.angle_beta   90.00
_cell.angle_gamma   90.00
#
_symmetry.space_group_name_H-M   'P 1'
#
loop_
_entity.id
_entity.type
_entity.pdbx_description
1 polymer ?
#
loop_
_entity_poly.entity_id
_entity_poly.type
_entity_poly.pdbx_seq_one_letter_code
_entity_poly.pdbx_strand_id
1 'polypeptide(L)'
;MVMIESEVTTVWQKAVSDWLVRSGCLYMMAWGLDCSSWDDSVDWANIEQFAFEEIPAESFVLTSWHENDSLEEVMHFCKHFAVHPSVTLPTTLLLQISLEAQKKKVSMLYGSA
;
A
#
# COMPACT_ATOMS: atom_id res chain seq x y z
N MET A 1 -1.97 1.35 3.16
CA MET A 1 -0.63 1.97 3.28
C MET A 1 0.35 0.96 3.84
N VAL A 2 1.47 0.77 3.16
CA VAL A 2 2.60 -0.06 3.57
C VAL A 2 3.73 0.85 4.05
N MET A 3 4.21 0.61 5.27
CA MET A 3 5.35 1.32 5.87
C MET A 3 6.53 0.36 5.96
N ILE A 4 7.56 0.61 5.17
CA ILE A 4 8.75 -0.23 5.05
C ILE A 4 9.88 0.35 5.89
N GLU A 5 10.06 -0.17 7.10
CA GLU A 5 11.13 0.25 8.03
C GLU A 5 12.23 -0.82 8.17
N SER A 6 12.09 -1.94 7.48
CA SER A 6 13.06 -3.03 7.43
C SER A 6 13.15 -3.57 6.02
N GLU A 7 14.35 -3.94 5.59
CA GLU A 7 14.57 -4.66 4.34
C GLU A 7 13.80 -5.98 4.33
N VAL A 8 13.31 -6.35 3.15
CA VAL A 8 12.62 -7.61 2.90
C VAL A 8 13.13 -8.23 1.61
N THR A 9 13.01 -9.55 1.49
CA THR A 9 13.32 -10.23 0.24
C THR A 9 12.25 -9.95 -0.81
N THR A 10 12.62 -9.93 -2.08
CA THR A 10 11.69 -9.77 -3.22
C THR A 10 10.59 -10.84 -3.24
N VAL A 11 10.92 -12.08 -2.83
CA VAL A 11 9.94 -13.18 -2.71
C VAL A 11 8.87 -12.86 -1.67
N TRP A 12 9.27 -12.32 -0.53
CA TRP A 12 8.34 -11.95 0.54
C TRP A 12 7.51 -10.73 0.14
N GLN A 13 8.13 -9.72 -0.45
CA GLN A 13 7.45 -8.54 -0.99
C GLN A 13 6.36 -8.95 -2.00
N LYS A 14 6.71 -9.80 -2.99
CA LYS A 14 5.72 -10.34 -3.94
C LYS A 14 4.57 -11.05 -3.23
N ALA A 15 4.87 -11.89 -2.24
CA ALA A 15 3.83 -12.62 -1.51
C ALA A 15 2.85 -11.67 -0.78
N VAL A 16 3.35 -10.56 -0.23
CA VAL A 16 2.51 -9.52 0.40
C VAL A 16 1.71 -8.75 -0.65
N SER A 17 2.32 -8.35 -1.76
CA SER A 17 1.64 -7.67 -2.87
C SER A 17 0.50 -8.53 -3.42
N ASP A 18 0.76 -9.81 -3.69
CA ASP A 18 -0.27 -10.78 -4.11
C ASP A 18 -1.40 -10.90 -3.07
N TRP A 19 -1.05 -10.89 -1.77
CA TRP A 19 -2.05 -10.91 -0.70
C TRP A 19 -2.89 -9.63 -0.66
N LEU A 20 -2.29 -8.46 -0.85
CA LEU A 20 -3.00 -7.17 -0.87
C LEU A 20 -4.03 -7.15 -2.01
N VAL A 21 -3.62 -7.47 -3.23
CA VAL A 21 -4.50 -7.48 -4.41
C VAL A 21 -5.63 -8.50 -4.23
N ARG A 22 -5.30 -9.75 -3.87
CA ARG A 22 -6.32 -10.80 -3.65
C ARG A 22 -7.28 -10.50 -2.51
N SER A 23 -6.87 -9.69 -1.54
CA SER A 23 -7.73 -9.26 -0.43
C SER A 23 -8.65 -8.09 -0.80
N GLY A 24 -8.58 -7.60 -2.05
CA GLY A 24 -9.41 -6.50 -2.54
C GLY A 24 -8.84 -5.11 -2.25
N CYS A 25 -7.51 -4.98 -2.09
CA CYS A 25 -6.88 -3.66 -2.07
C CYS A 25 -7.09 -2.98 -3.42
N LEU A 26 -7.50 -1.71 -3.42
CA LEU A 26 -7.72 -0.90 -4.63
C LEU A 26 -6.90 0.40 -4.64
N TYR A 27 -6.20 0.68 -3.54
CA TYR A 27 -5.21 1.74 -3.47
C TYR A 27 -4.12 1.32 -2.49
N MET A 28 -2.94 1.03 -3.02
CA MET A 28 -1.73 0.80 -2.23
C MET A 28 -0.85 2.04 -2.26
N MET A 29 -0.50 2.54 -1.07
CA MET A 29 0.50 3.58 -0.90
C MET A 29 1.68 3.01 -0.14
N ALA A 30 2.89 3.28 -0.59
CA ALA A 30 4.14 2.83 0.04
C ALA A 30 4.96 4.01 0.58
N TRP A 31 5.58 3.82 1.74
CA TRP A 31 6.48 4.78 2.36
C TRP A 31 7.66 4.07 3.03
N GLY A 32 8.83 4.70 3.00
CA GLY A 32 10.04 4.21 3.67
C GLY A 32 11.03 3.54 2.72
N LEU A 33 11.76 2.55 3.22
CA LEU A 33 12.85 1.90 2.51
C LEU A 33 12.38 1.28 1.19
N ASP A 34 13.04 1.66 0.09
CA ASP A 34 12.80 1.12 -1.25
C ASP A 34 11.30 1.09 -1.62
N CYS A 35 10.54 2.11 -1.19
CA CYS A 35 9.08 2.09 -1.28
C CYS A 35 8.56 2.12 -2.73
N SER A 36 9.32 2.62 -3.70
CA SER A 36 8.94 2.53 -5.11
C SER A 36 8.89 1.08 -5.58
N SER A 37 9.75 0.17 -5.13
CA SER A 37 9.67 -1.22 -5.61
C SER A 37 8.33 -1.92 -5.26
N TRP A 38 7.57 -1.37 -4.30
CA TRP A 38 6.26 -1.86 -3.94
C TRP A 38 5.15 -1.49 -4.93
N ASP A 39 5.22 -0.34 -5.60
CA ASP A 39 4.25 -0.01 -6.65
C ASP A 39 4.36 -1.02 -7.79
N ASP A 40 5.55 -1.24 -8.33
CA ASP A 40 5.85 -2.23 -9.35
C ASP A 40 5.37 -3.62 -8.93
N SER A 41 5.68 -4.03 -7.68
CA SER A 41 5.30 -5.34 -7.19
C SER A 41 3.79 -5.52 -7.08
N VAL A 42 3.03 -4.47 -6.75
CA VAL A 42 1.56 -4.52 -6.65
C VAL A 42 0.91 -4.44 -8.03
N ASP A 43 1.46 -3.64 -8.93
CA ASP A 43 1.01 -3.57 -10.32
C ASP A 43 1.14 -4.93 -10.99
N TRP A 44 2.28 -5.62 -10.84
CA TRP A 44 2.44 -6.99 -11.32
C TRP A 44 1.43 -7.96 -10.71
N ALA A 45 1.18 -7.88 -9.40
CA ALA A 45 0.19 -8.71 -8.74
C ALA A 45 -1.24 -8.46 -9.26
N ASN A 46 -1.59 -7.20 -9.57
CA ASN A 46 -2.88 -6.85 -10.13
C ASN A 46 -3.03 -7.39 -11.55
N ILE A 47 -2.01 -7.22 -12.39
CA ILE A 47 -1.97 -7.77 -13.76
C ILE A 47 -2.06 -9.31 -13.75
N GLU A 48 -1.28 -9.98 -12.89
CA GLU A 48 -1.30 -11.43 -12.75
C GLU A 48 -2.67 -11.98 -12.32
N GLN A 49 -3.38 -11.27 -11.41
CA GLN A 49 -4.71 -11.66 -10.96
C GLN A 49 -5.73 -11.73 -12.10
N PHE A 50 -5.57 -10.89 -13.13
CA PHE A 50 -6.41 -10.86 -14.32
C PHE A 50 -5.78 -11.60 -15.51
N ALA A 51 -4.81 -12.48 -15.26
CA ALA A 51 -4.14 -13.29 -16.28
C ALA A 51 -3.58 -12.45 -17.45
N PHE A 52 -3.07 -11.25 -17.15
CA PHE A 52 -2.54 -10.29 -18.12
C PHE A 52 -3.57 -9.77 -19.14
N GLU A 53 -4.87 -9.92 -18.85
CA GLU A 53 -5.96 -9.30 -19.62
C GLU A 53 -6.30 -7.90 -19.09
N GLU A 54 -7.29 -7.26 -19.72
CA GLU A 54 -7.77 -5.94 -19.31
C GLU A 54 -8.34 -5.99 -17.88
N ILE A 55 -7.86 -5.08 -17.03
CA ILE A 55 -8.29 -4.97 -15.63
C ILE A 55 -9.52 -4.05 -15.59
N PRO A 56 -10.68 -4.51 -15.08
CA PRO A 56 -11.85 -3.67 -14.91
C PRO A 56 -11.54 -2.43 -14.07
N ALA A 57 -12.12 -1.29 -14.42
CA ALA A 57 -11.81 -0.01 -13.77
C ALA A 57 -12.09 -0.02 -12.26
N GLU A 58 -13.05 -0.82 -11.77
CA GLU A 58 -13.39 -1.01 -10.35
C GLU A 58 -12.46 -1.98 -9.62
N SER A 59 -11.63 -2.73 -10.36
CA SER A 59 -10.66 -3.70 -9.85
C SER A 59 -9.20 -3.27 -10.06
N PHE A 60 -9.00 -2.10 -10.67
CA PHE A 60 -7.68 -1.52 -10.88
C PHE A 60 -7.12 -1.06 -9.54
N VAL A 61 -5.89 -1.47 -9.22
CA VAL A 61 -5.21 -1.03 -8.00
C VAL A 61 -4.42 0.22 -8.33
N LEU A 62 -4.77 1.34 -7.70
CA LEU A 62 -3.93 2.53 -7.76
C LEU A 62 -2.71 2.33 -6.85
N THR A 63 -1.54 2.73 -7.34
CA THR A 63 -0.30 2.67 -6.59
C THR A 63 0.33 4.06 -6.48
N SER A 64 0.92 4.36 -5.33
CA SER A 64 1.79 5.53 -5.15
C SER A 64 2.88 5.24 -4.11
N TRP A 65 4.01 5.91 -4.25
CA TRP A 65 5.15 5.78 -3.35
C TRP A 65 5.60 7.16 -2.86
N HIS A 66 6.15 7.20 -1.66
CA HIS A 66 6.47 8.43 -0.94
C HIS A 66 7.85 8.32 -0.29
N GLU A 67 8.90 8.41 -1.10
CA GLU A 67 10.28 8.21 -0.64
C GLU A 67 10.82 9.38 0.20
N ASN A 68 10.38 10.61 -0.12
CA ASN A 68 10.95 11.84 0.44
C ASN A 68 10.00 12.59 1.39
N ASP A 69 8.78 12.08 1.58
CA ASP A 69 7.76 12.69 2.44
C ASP A 69 7.90 12.17 3.89
N SER A 70 7.47 12.96 4.87
CA SER A 70 7.36 12.47 6.24
C SER A 70 6.22 11.45 6.39
N LEU A 71 6.33 10.54 7.36
CA LEU A 71 5.28 9.56 7.62
C LEU A 71 3.94 10.24 7.96
N GLU A 72 4.00 11.36 8.68
CA GLU A 72 2.85 12.20 9.04
C GLU A 72 2.13 12.74 7.80
N GLU A 73 2.87 13.31 6.84
CA GLU A 73 2.31 13.84 5.59
C GLU A 73 1.64 12.73 4.77
N VAL A 74 2.27 11.57 4.67
CA VAL A 74 1.70 10.44 3.92
C VAL A 74 0.48 9.85 4.62
N MET A 75 0.46 9.77 5.95
CA MET A 75 -0.73 9.35 6.70
C MET A 75 -1.89 10.34 6.53
N HIS A 76 -1.60 11.65 6.54
CA HIS A 76 -2.58 12.68 6.26
C HIS A 76 -3.14 12.52 4.83
N PHE A 77 -2.27 12.33 3.84
CA PHE A 77 -2.69 12.04 2.47
C PHE A 77 -3.57 10.80 2.38
N CYS A 78 -3.13 9.69 2.98
CA CYS A 78 -3.85 8.43 2.99
C CYS A 78 -5.26 8.55 3.59
N LYS A 79 -5.43 9.42 4.59
CA LYS A 79 -6.72 9.59 5.28
C LYS A 79 -7.67 10.54 4.56
N HIS A 80 -7.15 11.61 3.96
CA HIS A 80 -7.99 12.71 3.46
C HIS A 80 -8.03 12.82 1.95
N PHE A 81 -7.04 12.30 1.24
CA PHE A 81 -6.85 12.54 -0.20
C PHE A 81 -6.75 11.27 -1.05
N ALA A 82 -6.47 10.11 -0.45
CA ALA A 82 -6.47 8.84 -1.18
C ALA A 82 -7.90 8.47 -1.64
N VAL A 83 -8.13 8.55 -2.95
CA VAL A 83 -9.42 8.27 -3.59
C VAL A 83 -9.24 7.36 -4.78
N HIS A 84 -10.25 6.50 -5.03
CA HIS A 84 -10.31 5.66 -6.21
C HIS A 84 -11.39 6.22 -7.17
N PRO A 85 -11.11 6.42 -8.47
CA PRO A 85 -12.03 7.12 -9.38
C PRO A 85 -13.32 6.35 -9.64
N SER A 86 -13.29 5.02 -9.55
CA SER A 86 -14.43 4.16 -9.91
C SER A 86 -15.24 3.66 -8.71
N VAL A 87 -14.69 3.72 -7.48
CA VAL A 87 -15.33 3.11 -6.29
C VAL A 87 -15.03 3.90 -5.02
N THR A 88 -15.87 3.73 -3.99
CA THR A 88 -15.59 4.22 -2.64
C THR A 88 -14.67 3.25 -1.90
N LEU A 89 -13.68 3.78 -1.17
CA LEU A 89 -12.78 3.01 -0.30
C LEU A 89 -13.28 3.09 1.15
N PRO A 90 -13.95 2.06 1.70
CA PRO A 90 -14.57 2.14 3.02
C PRO A 90 -13.60 1.86 4.18
N THR A 91 -12.38 1.40 3.89
CA THR A 91 -11.46 0.91 4.92
C THR A 91 -10.02 1.17 4.52
N THR A 92 -9.23 1.60 5.51
CA THR A 92 -7.78 1.76 5.37
C THR A 92 -7.07 0.67 6.18
N LEU A 93 -6.21 -0.09 5.51
CA LEU A 93 -5.24 -0.98 6.16
C LEU A 93 -3.90 -0.27 6.33
N LEU A 94 -3.38 -0.28 7.55
CA LEU A 94 -2.02 0.13 7.88
C LEU A 94 -1.15 -1.12 8.09
N LEU A 95 -0.20 -1.35 7.19
CA LEU A 95 0.73 -2.48 7.24
C LEU A 95 2.13 -1.96 7.57
N GLN A 96 2.63 -2.29 8.75
CA GLN A 96 3.98 -1.93 9.18
C GLN A 96 4.93 -3.12 9.02
N ILE A 97 6.07 -2.88 8.38
CA ILE A 97 7.13 -3.86 8.16
C ILE A 97 8.35 -3.37 8.91
N SER A 98 8.58 -3.93 10.09
CA SER A 98 9.61 -3.49 11.00
C SER A 98 10.15 -4.67 11.81
N LEU A 99 11.37 -4.51 12.34
CA LEU A 99 11.95 -5.49 13.25
C LEU A 99 11.23 -5.52 14.61
N GLU A 100 10.62 -4.40 14.99
CA GLU A 100 9.90 -4.24 16.24
C GLU A 100 8.45 -3.80 16.00
N ALA A 101 7.50 -4.48 16.62
CA ALA A 101 6.09 -4.14 16.50
C ALA A 101 5.78 -2.79 17.17
N GLN A 102 5.38 -1.78 16.40
CA GLN A 102 5.02 -0.45 16.94
C GLN A 102 3.56 -0.07 16.70
N LYS A 103 2.67 -1.08 16.74
CA LYS A 103 1.22 -0.92 16.50
C LYS A 103 0.60 0.28 17.21
N LYS A 104 0.93 0.51 18.50
CA LYS A 104 0.39 1.65 19.27
C LYS A 104 0.79 3.00 18.68
N LYS A 105 2.07 3.17 18.32
CA LYS A 105 2.61 4.39 17.74
C LYS A 105 1.94 4.68 16.39
N VAL A 106 1.92 3.70 15.49
CA VAL A 106 1.29 3.80 14.17
C VAL A 106 -0.20 4.15 14.29
N SER A 107 -0.90 3.49 15.20
CA SER A 107 -2.34 3.74 15.39
C SER A 107 -2.61 5.15 15.93
N MET A 108 -1.79 5.65 16.85
CA MET A 108 -1.90 7.01 17.36
C MET A 108 -1.62 8.04 16.27
N LEU A 109 -0.55 7.84 15.50
CA LEU A 109 -0.15 8.76 14.43
C LEU A 109 -1.24 8.90 13.36
N TYR A 110 -1.80 7.78 12.89
CA TYR A 110 -2.89 7.79 11.93
C TYR A 110 -4.21 8.35 12.51
N GLY A 111 -4.44 8.10 13.81
CA GLY A 111 -5.56 8.70 14.54
C GLY A 111 -5.51 10.22 14.54
N SER A 112 -4.31 10.80 14.70
CA SER A 112 -4.07 12.25 14.69
C SER A 112 -3.90 12.90 13.32
N ALA A 113 -3.80 12.09 12.25
CA ALA A 113 -3.66 12.58 10.88
C ALA A 113 -4.91 13.29 10.36
#